data_AF-A0A1D8B105-F1
#
_entry.id   AF-A0A1D8B105-F1
#
_cell.length_a   1.000
_cell.length_b   1.000
_cell.length_c   1.000
_cell.angle_alpha   90.00
_cell.angle_beta   90.00
_cell.angle_gamma   90.00
#
_symmetry.space_group_name_H-M   'P 1'
#
loop_
_entity.id
_entity.type
_entity.pdbx_description
1 polymer ?
#
loop_
_entity_poly.entity_id
_entity_poly.type
_entity_poly.pdbx_seq_one_letter_code
_entity_poly.pdbx_strand_id
1 'polypeptide(L)'
;MDLTAHDLYADGPAVGAKARILLIHFDGAIDAGGAGRMAVAQMLRSLHNERVATFDPDALIDYRSHRPVTTVENWVSTQVRVPEIVLDLVEDDMGHPILVLHGAEPDARWESFARAVGHIAERSGVEITFSLHGVPSGVPHTRPTPVHVQATDSSLLPDQTQMANYMQFPSPLSTFIQVRLAQRGIGGIALLGAVPYYMSDTGYPAAASALLRSLSKFADLSLPVGDLEQGAAQDQEAIEKLVEDNPEISHTVGALEEHYDAWSGQGGAIPLSSLGKRATATAAEDAKSAKDIGDVIEAYLAQVTRAKDVAVGEGAPHARGAAAASATEESARPDTLEDVLARVEARRRGENGGGTRAPRHRA
;
A
#
# COMPACT_ATOMS: atom_id res chain seq x y z
N MET A 1 0.14 -33.39 -11.63
CA MET A 1 1.56 -32.98 -11.56
C MET A 1 1.60 -31.72 -10.73
N ASP A 2 2.43 -31.67 -9.70
CA ASP A 2 2.60 -30.43 -8.92
C ASP A 2 3.36 -29.42 -9.79
N LEU A 3 2.74 -28.29 -10.08
CA LEU A 3 3.39 -27.17 -10.77
C LEU A 3 4.59 -26.71 -9.93
N THR A 4 5.76 -26.69 -10.54
CA THR A 4 6.96 -26.08 -9.95
C THR A 4 6.88 -24.56 -10.07
N ALA A 5 7.76 -23.85 -9.35
CA ALA A 5 7.80 -22.39 -9.42
C ALA A 5 8.12 -21.86 -10.83
N HIS A 6 8.87 -22.61 -11.64
CA HIS A 6 9.19 -22.24 -13.02
C HIS A 6 8.05 -22.51 -14.00
N ASP A 7 7.08 -23.35 -13.64
CA ASP A 7 5.94 -23.65 -14.51
C ASP A 7 4.87 -22.54 -14.48
N LEU A 8 5.05 -21.51 -13.63
CA LEU A 8 4.06 -20.44 -13.43
C LEU A 8 4.33 -19.18 -14.26
N TYR A 9 5.44 -19.11 -14.99
CA TYR A 9 5.78 -17.93 -15.78
C TYR A 9 6.68 -18.26 -16.97
N ALA A 10 6.63 -17.40 -17.99
CA ALA A 10 7.54 -17.38 -19.12
C ALA A 10 8.54 -16.23 -18.96
N ASP A 11 9.79 -16.48 -19.34
CA ASP A 11 10.84 -15.46 -19.36
C ASP A 11 10.59 -14.44 -20.48
N GLY A 12 10.83 -13.16 -20.18
CA GLY A 12 10.81 -12.07 -21.13
C GLY A 12 12.21 -11.68 -21.65
N PRO A 13 12.31 -10.66 -22.51
CA PRO A 13 13.57 -10.18 -23.07
C PRO A 13 14.61 -9.76 -22.01
N ALA A 14 14.17 -9.17 -20.90
CA ALA A 14 15.03 -8.72 -19.80
C ALA A 14 15.29 -9.81 -18.74
N VAL A 15 15.13 -11.09 -19.09
CA VAL A 15 15.43 -12.19 -18.15
C VAL A 15 16.88 -12.09 -17.64
N GLY A 16 17.03 -12.17 -16.31
CA GLY A 16 18.34 -12.02 -15.66
C GLY A 16 18.72 -10.58 -15.31
N ALA A 17 17.83 -9.61 -15.54
CA ALA A 17 17.95 -8.24 -15.04
C ALA A 17 18.30 -8.21 -13.54
N LYS A 18 19.12 -7.23 -13.16
CA LYS A 18 19.57 -7.01 -11.79
C LYS A 18 18.96 -5.73 -11.25
N ALA A 19 18.33 -5.83 -10.08
CA ALA A 19 17.78 -4.69 -9.36
C ALA A 19 17.76 -5.00 -7.86
N ARG A 20 18.13 -4.02 -7.04
CA ARG A 20 18.09 -4.15 -5.58
C ARG A 20 16.68 -4.03 -5.03
N ILE A 21 15.78 -3.41 -5.80
CA ILE A 21 14.42 -3.07 -5.41
C ILE A 21 13.42 -3.90 -6.23
N LEU A 22 12.44 -4.48 -5.55
CA LEU A 22 11.23 -5.03 -6.14
C LEU A 22 10.00 -4.26 -5.64
N LEU A 23 9.38 -3.48 -6.51
CA LEU A 23 8.11 -2.82 -6.28
C LEU A 23 6.96 -3.76 -6.65
N ILE A 24 5.96 -3.89 -5.78
CA ILE A 24 4.82 -4.81 -5.96
C ILE A 24 3.52 -4.02 -5.84
N HIS A 25 2.68 -4.08 -6.86
CA HIS A 25 1.32 -3.54 -6.81
C HIS A 25 0.41 -4.36 -7.70
N PHE A 26 -0.77 -4.73 -7.23
CA PHE A 26 -1.75 -5.45 -8.04
C PHE A 26 -3.07 -4.69 -8.10
N ASP A 27 -3.73 -4.75 -9.24
CA ASP A 27 -5.12 -4.35 -9.41
C ASP A 27 -5.99 -5.38 -8.66
N GLY A 28 -6.39 -5.04 -7.43
CA GLY A 28 -6.98 -6.01 -6.51
C GLY A 28 -7.65 -5.41 -5.27
N ALA A 29 -7.46 -6.07 -4.12
CA ALA A 29 -8.33 -5.94 -2.95
C ALA A 29 -8.42 -4.55 -2.28
N ILE A 30 -7.33 -3.80 -2.16
CA ILE A 30 -7.30 -2.50 -1.46
C ILE A 30 -6.40 -1.52 -2.22
N ASP A 31 -7.02 -0.56 -2.89
CA ASP A 31 -6.35 0.61 -3.46
C ASP A 31 -7.32 1.80 -3.58
N ALA A 32 -7.65 2.42 -2.44
CA ALA A 32 -8.51 3.59 -2.42
C ALA A 32 -7.93 4.71 -3.30
N GLY A 33 -8.78 5.43 -4.02
CA GLY A 33 -8.34 6.46 -4.94
C GLY A 33 -7.66 5.91 -6.21
N GLY A 34 -7.53 4.58 -6.36
CA GLY A 34 -6.63 3.96 -7.34
C GLY A 34 -5.18 4.44 -7.19
N ALA A 35 -4.75 4.78 -5.97
CA ALA A 35 -3.52 5.51 -5.73
C ALA A 35 -2.26 4.72 -6.16
N GLY A 36 -2.15 3.46 -5.75
CA GLY A 36 -1.07 2.57 -6.16
C GLY A 36 -1.11 2.28 -7.67
N ARG A 37 -2.30 2.05 -8.22
CA ARG A 37 -2.49 1.79 -9.66
C ARG A 37 -2.04 2.98 -10.49
N MET A 38 -2.42 4.19 -10.12
CA MET A 38 -2.03 5.42 -10.81
C MET A 38 -0.53 5.68 -10.71
N ALA A 39 0.07 5.40 -9.54
CA ALA A 39 1.51 5.52 -9.32
C ALA A 39 2.31 4.57 -10.25
N VAL A 40 1.97 3.28 -10.27
CA VAL A 40 2.62 2.30 -11.14
C VAL A 40 2.35 2.61 -12.62
N ALA A 41 1.13 2.98 -12.97
CA ALA A 41 0.81 3.37 -14.34
C ALA A 41 1.59 4.62 -14.80
N GLN A 42 1.88 5.57 -13.91
CA GLN A 42 2.74 6.72 -14.23
C GLN A 42 4.17 6.26 -14.51
N MET A 43 4.74 5.40 -13.65
CA MET A 43 6.09 4.85 -13.89
C MET A 43 6.17 4.13 -15.24
N LEU A 44 5.24 3.22 -15.54
CA LEU A 44 5.26 2.43 -16.77
C LEU A 44 5.02 3.24 -18.04
N ARG A 45 4.29 4.37 -17.96
CA ARG A 45 4.08 5.26 -19.11
C ARG A 45 5.25 6.20 -19.35
N SER A 46 5.91 6.67 -18.29
CA SER A 46 6.90 7.75 -18.36
C SER A 46 8.34 7.25 -18.41
N LEU A 47 8.61 6.04 -17.91
CA LEU A 47 9.96 5.48 -17.80
C LEU A 47 10.19 4.36 -18.81
N HIS A 48 11.46 4.16 -19.17
CA HIS A 48 11.84 2.99 -19.96
C HIS A 48 11.56 1.71 -19.16
N ASN A 49 10.93 0.75 -19.82
CA ASN A 49 10.64 -0.54 -19.21
C ASN A 49 10.73 -1.69 -20.22
N GLU A 50 11.15 -2.85 -19.72
CA GLU A 50 11.31 -4.08 -20.50
C GLU A 50 10.85 -5.31 -19.70
N ARG A 51 10.15 -6.23 -20.37
CA ARG A 51 9.55 -7.41 -19.74
C ARG A 51 10.62 -8.39 -19.23
N VAL A 52 10.56 -8.73 -17.95
CA VAL A 52 11.40 -9.76 -17.30
C VAL A 52 10.68 -11.11 -17.26
N ALA A 53 9.40 -11.11 -16.88
CA ALA A 53 8.61 -12.34 -16.81
C ALA A 53 7.11 -12.06 -17.00
N THR A 54 6.39 -13.03 -17.58
CA THR A 54 4.93 -13.03 -17.68
C THR A 54 4.40 -14.27 -17.02
N PHE A 55 3.57 -14.11 -15.99
CA PHE A 55 2.99 -15.22 -15.26
C PHE A 55 1.76 -15.77 -15.99
N ASP A 56 1.49 -17.07 -15.84
CA ASP A 56 0.38 -17.75 -16.50
C ASP A 56 -0.97 -17.35 -15.87
N PRO A 57 -1.82 -16.58 -16.57
CA PRO A 57 -3.10 -16.18 -16.04
C PRO A 57 -4.09 -17.35 -15.93
N ASP A 58 -3.97 -18.41 -16.73
CA ASP A 58 -4.88 -19.57 -16.65
C ASP A 58 -4.67 -20.37 -15.37
N ALA A 59 -3.45 -20.35 -14.83
CA ALA A 59 -3.11 -20.99 -13.57
C ALA A 59 -3.47 -20.13 -12.33
N LEU A 60 -3.59 -18.81 -12.49
CA LEU A 60 -3.58 -17.83 -11.39
C LEU A 60 -4.85 -16.98 -11.27
N ILE A 61 -5.58 -16.74 -12.36
CA ILE A 61 -6.73 -15.83 -12.43
C ILE A 61 -8.04 -16.61 -12.59
N ASP A 62 -9.05 -16.24 -11.80
CA ASP A 62 -10.44 -16.63 -12.07
C ASP A 62 -11.05 -15.66 -13.08
N TYR A 63 -11.18 -16.09 -14.33
CA TYR A 63 -11.78 -15.29 -15.40
C TYR A 63 -13.25 -14.93 -15.18
N ARG A 64 -13.95 -15.53 -14.21
CA ARG A 64 -15.30 -15.08 -13.84
C ARG A 64 -15.27 -13.81 -13.00
N SER A 65 -14.24 -13.67 -12.16
CA SER A 65 -13.97 -12.48 -11.34
C SER A 65 -13.27 -11.40 -12.17
N HIS A 66 -12.34 -11.79 -13.04
CA HIS A 66 -11.56 -10.90 -13.89
C HIS A 66 -11.81 -11.20 -15.37
N ARG A 67 -13.00 -10.83 -15.88
CA ARG A 67 -13.40 -11.16 -17.25
C ARG A 67 -12.47 -10.50 -18.29
N PRO A 68 -11.97 -11.27 -19.28
CA PRO A 68 -11.29 -10.69 -20.43
C PRO A 68 -12.17 -9.67 -21.16
N VAL A 69 -11.54 -8.62 -21.66
CA VAL A 69 -12.23 -7.54 -22.39
C VAL A 69 -12.14 -7.80 -23.89
N THR A 70 -13.29 -7.90 -24.55
CA THR A 70 -13.37 -8.08 -26.01
C THR A 70 -13.55 -6.74 -26.71
N THR A 71 -12.70 -6.44 -27.69
CA THR A 71 -12.86 -5.31 -28.61
C THR A 71 -13.70 -5.75 -29.81
N VAL A 72 -14.72 -4.97 -30.14
CA VAL A 72 -15.61 -5.22 -31.29
C VAL A 72 -15.59 -4.00 -32.21
N GLU A 73 -15.25 -4.22 -33.48
CA GLU A 73 -15.25 -3.19 -34.53
C GLU A 73 -16.16 -3.64 -35.68
N ASN A 74 -17.09 -2.78 -36.09
CA ASN A 74 -18.08 -3.11 -37.13
C ASN A 74 -18.79 -4.45 -36.91
N TRP A 75 -19.21 -4.72 -35.66
CA TRP A 75 -19.84 -5.98 -35.24
C TRP A 75 -18.96 -7.24 -35.32
N VAL A 76 -17.64 -7.08 -35.49
CA VAL A 76 -16.66 -8.16 -35.53
C VAL A 76 -15.75 -8.06 -34.31
N SER A 77 -15.62 -9.15 -33.55
CA SER A 77 -14.64 -9.23 -32.46
C SER A 77 -13.23 -9.24 -33.05
N THR A 78 -12.44 -8.21 -32.77
CA THR A 78 -11.08 -8.04 -33.32
C THR A 78 -9.99 -8.48 -32.35
N GLN A 79 -10.24 -8.36 -31.04
CA GLN A 79 -9.26 -8.65 -30.01
C GLN A 79 -9.94 -9.10 -28.72
N VAL A 80 -9.27 -9.96 -27.95
CA VAL A 80 -9.60 -10.28 -26.56
C VAL A 80 -8.37 -9.98 -25.72
N ARG A 81 -8.49 -9.07 -24.75
CA ARG A 81 -7.44 -8.75 -23.80
C ARG A 81 -7.70 -9.48 -22.48
N VAL A 82 -6.82 -10.42 -22.18
CA VAL A 82 -6.83 -11.20 -20.94
C VAL A 82 -6.09 -10.41 -19.85
N PRO A 83 -6.52 -10.48 -18.57
CA PRO A 83 -5.73 -9.93 -17.47
C PRO A 83 -4.34 -10.56 -17.43
N GLU A 84 -3.32 -9.74 -17.27
CA GLU A 84 -1.93 -10.21 -17.19
C GLU A 84 -1.37 -9.95 -15.79
N ILE A 85 -0.41 -10.78 -15.39
CA ILE A 85 0.45 -10.59 -14.23
C ILE A 85 1.88 -10.61 -14.75
N VAL A 86 2.62 -9.53 -14.55
CA VAL A 86 3.90 -9.33 -15.23
C VAL A 86 4.94 -8.74 -14.29
N LEU A 87 6.20 -9.03 -14.58
CA LEU A 87 7.35 -8.43 -13.96
C LEU A 87 8.12 -7.67 -15.03
N ASP A 88 8.24 -6.36 -14.88
CA ASP A 88 9.00 -5.50 -15.78
C ASP A 88 10.24 -4.94 -15.05
N LEU A 89 11.34 -4.82 -15.78
CA LEU A 89 12.46 -3.97 -15.39
C LEU A 89 12.09 -2.54 -15.78
N VAL A 90 12.18 -1.62 -14.84
CA VAL A 90 11.93 -0.19 -15.04
C VAL A 90 13.18 0.58 -14.61
N GLU A 91 13.61 1.53 -15.42
CA GLU A 91 14.73 2.41 -15.10
C GLU A 91 14.20 3.79 -14.69
N ASP A 92 14.64 4.31 -13.54
CA ASP A 92 14.31 5.68 -13.14
C ASP A 92 14.97 6.73 -14.07
N ASP A 93 14.71 8.03 -13.89
CA ASP A 93 15.28 9.06 -14.77
C ASP A 93 16.83 9.14 -14.74
N MET A 94 17.45 8.51 -13.74
CA MET A 94 18.91 8.42 -13.58
C MET A 94 19.47 7.06 -14.03
N GLY A 95 18.63 6.14 -14.52
CA GLY A 95 19.01 4.81 -14.97
C GLY A 95 19.13 3.77 -13.86
N HIS A 96 18.60 4.04 -12.66
CA HIS A 96 18.59 3.06 -11.58
C HIS A 96 17.52 1.99 -11.82
N PRO A 97 17.89 0.69 -11.80
CA PRO A 97 16.97 -0.39 -12.13
C PRO A 97 16.05 -0.74 -10.95
N ILE A 98 14.76 -0.88 -11.26
CA ILE A 98 13.68 -1.27 -10.35
C ILE A 98 12.94 -2.43 -11.01
N LEU A 99 12.75 -3.54 -10.29
CA LEU A 99 11.79 -4.55 -10.74
C LEU A 99 10.39 -4.15 -10.29
N VAL A 100 9.42 -4.15 -11.20
CA VAL A 100 8.03 -3.80 -10.91
C VAL A 100 7.14 -5.01 -11.24
N LEU A 101 6.60 -5.64 -10.19
CA LEU A 101 5.63 -6.73 -10.29
C LEU A 101 4.22 -6.13 -10.25
N HIS A 102 3.49 -6.23 -11.37
CA HIS A 102 2.20 -5.59 -11.53
C HIS A 102 1.20 -6.37 -12.40
N GLY A 103 -0.03 -5.86 -12.47
CA GLY A 103 -1.15 -6.46 -13.19
C GLY A 103 -2.28 -6.88 -12.27
N ALA A 104 -3.12 -7.82 -12.72
CA ALA A 104 -4.23 -8.32 -11.92
C ALA A 104 -3.75 -9.09 -10.68
N GLU A 105 -4.44 -8.98 -9.55
CA GLU A 105 -4.11 -9.79 -8.37
C GLU A 105 -4.48 -11.27 -8.62
N PRO A 106 -3.54 -12.24 -8.49
CA PRO A 106 -3.84 -13.67 -8.51
C PRO A 106 -4.98 -14.06 -7.57
N ASP A 107 -5.94 -14.83 -8.07
CA ASP A 107 -7.06 -15.38 -7.29
C ASP A 107 -6.68 -16.70 -6.57
N ALA A 108 -5.65 -17.40 -7.06
CA ALA A 108 -5.26 -18.71 -6.57
C ALA A 108 -3.75 -18.90 -6.44
N ARG A 109 -3.34 -19.99 -5.78
CA ARG A 109 -1.95 -20.49 -5.69
C ARG A 109 -0.95 -19.48 -5.12
N TRP A 110 -1.36 -18.61 -4.18
CA TRP A 110 -0.51 -17.57 -3.58
C TRP A 110 0.85 -18.09 -3.06
N GLU A 111 0.89 -19.25 -2.41
CA GLU A 111 2.16 -19.84 -1.94
C GLU A 111 3.10 -20.27 -3.09
N SER A 112 2.55 -20.77 -4.20
CA SER A 112 3.38 -21.12 -5.37
C SER A 112 3.84 -19.86 -6.10
N PHE A 113 2.95 -18.87 -6.24
CA PHE A 113 3.26 -17.57 -6.82
C PHE A 113 4.36 -16.84 -6.02
N ALA A 114 4.21 -16.74 -4.70
CA ALA A 114 5.21 -16.12 -3.83
C ALA A 114 6.58 -16.84 -3.89
N ARG A 115 6.59 -18.17 -4.04
CA ARG A 115 7.84 -18.93 -4.26
C ARG A 115 8.49 -18.61 -5.61
N ALA A 116 7.70 -18.46 -6.68
CA ALA A 116 8.20 -18.08 -8.00
C ALA A 116 8.78 -16.66 -7.99
N VAL A 117 8.05 -15.69 -7.42
CA VAL A 117 8.52 -14.33 -7.22
C VAL A 117 9.80 -14.30 -6.38
N GLY A 118 9.84 -15.06 -5.28
CA GLY A 118 11.04 -15.17 -4.43
C GLY A 118 12.26 -15.71 -5.18
N HIS A 119 12.09 -16.73 -6.04
CA HIS A 119 13.18 -17.26 -6.85
C HIS A 119 13.72 -16.24 -7.87
N ILE A 120 12.82 -15.48 -8.51
CA ILE A 120 13.23 -14.40 -9.42
C ILE A 120 13.96 -13.31 -8.62
N ALA A 121 13.42 -12.88 -7.48
CA ALA A 121 14.01 -11.86 -6.61
C ALA A 121 15.43 -12.23 -6.16
N GLU A 122 15.65 -13.47 -5.69
CA GLU A 122 16.97 -13.99 -5.30
C GLU A 122 17.95 -13.96 -6.48
N ARG A 123 17.52 -14.40 -7.68
CA ARG A 123 18.36 -14.37 -8.89
C ARG A 123 18.67 -12.97 -9.37
N SER A 124 17.75 -12.03 -9.21
CA SER A 124 17.92 -10.62 -9.62
C SER A 124 18.71 -9.78 -8.62
N GLY A 125 19.02 -10.32 -7.43
CA GLY A 125 19.76 -9.62 -6.39
C GLY A 125 18.90 -8.58 -5.66
N VAL A 126 17.60 -8.84 -5.52
CA VAL A 126 16.69 -7.98 -4.75
C VAL A 126 17.08 -8.05 -3.27
N GLU A 127 17.24 -6.88 -2.66
CA GLU A 127 17.58 -6.70 -1.25
C GLU A 127 16.37 -6.22 -0.44
N ILE A 128 15.45 -5.50 -1.09
CA ILE A 128 14.25 -4.95 -0.44
C ILE A 128 13.05 -4.93 -1.38
N THR A 129 11.87 -5.05 -0.80
CA THR A 129 10.60 -4.94 -1.52
C THR A 129 9.82 -3.70 -1.07
N PHE A 130 9.10 -3.08 -2.00
CA PHE A 130 8.15 -2.01 -1.73
C PHE A 130 6.76 -2.38 -2.23
N SER A 131 5.71 -1.88 -1.59
CA SER A 131 4.33 -1.97 -2.08
C SER A 131 3.61 -0.64 -1.88
N LEU A 132 2.68 -0.32 -2.78
CA LEU A 132 1.95 0.95 -2.81
C LEU A 132 0.44 0.69 -2.72
N HIS A 133 -0.21 1.33 -1.76
CA HIS A 133 -1.65 1.18 -1.53
C HIS A 133 -2.29 2.51 -1.11
N GLY A 134 -3.46 2.81 -1.67
CA GLY A 134 -4.39 3.78 -1.08
C GLY A 134 -5.25 3.15 0.01
N VAL A 135 -5.41 3.85 1.15
CA VAL A 135 -6.25 3.42 2.28
C VAL A 135 -7.30 4.49 2.61
N PRO A 136 -8.61 4.14 2.62
CA PRO A 136 -9.67 5.07 3.01
C PRO A 136 -9.43 5.58 4.43
N SER A 137 -9.45 6.90 4.59
CA SER A 137 -9.01 7.58 5.81
C SER A 137 -9.86 8.80 6.13
N GLY A 138 -9.97 9.12 7.42
CA GLY A 138 -10.58 10.34 7.93
C GLY A 138 -9.66 11.56 7.76
N VAL A 139 -9.28 11.86 6.53
CA VAL A 139 -8.42 13.01 6.18
C VAL A 139 -9.14 13.93 5.19
N PRO A 140 -8.89 15.25 5.25
CA PRO A 140 -9.44 16.17 4.28
C PRO A 140 -8.62 16.14 2.98
N HIS A 141 -9.27 16.37 1.84
CA HIS A 141 -8.58 16.54 0.55
C HIS A 141 -7.78 17.85 0.45
N THR A 142 -8.08 18.83 1.32
CA THR A 142 -7.46 20.18 1.40
C THR A 142 -6.13 20.23 2.16
N ARG A 143 -5.57 19.07 2.55
CA ARG A 143 -4.26 18.96 3.22
C ARG A 143 -3.37 17.96 2.47
N PRO A 144 -2.04 18.04 2.61
CA PRO A 144 -1.13 17.08 1.99
C PRO A 144 -1.47 15.64 2.40
N THR A 145 -1.50 14.72 1.43
CA THR A 145 -1.81 13.30 1.68
C THR A 145 -0.75 12.66 2.60
N PRO A 146 -1.13 12.19 3.80
CA PRO A 146 -0.24 11.42 4.65
C PRO A 146 0.12 10.08 4.01
N VAL A 147 1.35 9.63 4.22
CA VAL A 147 1.81 8.29 3.84
C VAL A 147 2.29 7.56 5.08
N HIS A 148 1.61 6.47 5.45
CA HIS A 148 2.05 5.59 6.53
C HIS A 148 3.00 4.53 6.02
N VAL A 149 3.93 4.13 6.88
CA VAL A 149 4.89 3.07 6.57
C VAL A 149 4.59 1.87 7.43
N GLN A 150 4.30 0.75 6.78
CA GLN A 150 4.28 -0.56 7.39
C GLN A 150 5.50 -1.33 6.89
N ALA A 151 6.11 -2.16 7.74
CA ALA A 151 7.25 -2.96 7.33
C ALA A 151 7.22 -4.38 7.90
N THR A 152 7.95 -5.28 7.26
CA THR A 152 8.13 -6.66 7.71
C THR A 152 9.10 -6.79 8.88
N ASP A 153 9.96 -5.78 9.09
CA ASP A 153 10.90 -5.69 10.21
C ASP A 153 10.90 -4.27 10.77
N SER A 154 10.95 -4.12 12.10
CA SER A 154 10.94 -2.82 12.76
C SER A 154 12.16 -1.96 12.45
N SER A 155 13.29 -2.53 12.02
CA SER A 155 14.47 -1.76 11.61
C SER A 155 14.31 -1.04 10.28
N LEU A 156 13.26 -1.36 9.51
CA LEU A 156 12.93 -0.71 8.25
C LEU A 156 11.97 0.47 8.44
N LEU A 157 11.42 0.63 9.65
CA LEU A 157 10.48 1.72 9.93
C LEU A 157 11.25 3.03 10.09
N PRO A 158 10.76 4.14 9.49
CA PRO A 158 11.22 5.46 9.86
C PRO A 158 10.79 5.79 11.29
N ASP A 159 11.28 6.91 11.82
CA ASP A 159 10.68 7.51 13.01
C ASP A 159 9.22 7.89 12.70
N GLN A 160 8.29 7.16 13.29
CA GLN A 160 6.86 7.35 13.14
C GLN A 160 6.12 7.00 14.42
N THR A 161 4.89 7.52 14.55
CA THR A 161 4.02 7.27 15.69
C THR A 161 3.77 5.79 15.89
N GLN A 162 4.08 5.28 17.08
CA GLN A 162 3.79 3.90 17.43
C GLN A 162 2.28 3.69 17.54
N MET A 163 1.82 2.58 16.96
CA MET A 163 0.44 2.16 17.12
C MET A 163 0.17 1.74 18.56
N ALA A 164 -0.88 2.31 19.16
CA ALA A 164 -1.28 1.96 20.53
C ALA A 164 -1.87 0.54 20.65
N ASN A 165 -2.37 -0.03 19.55
CA ASN A 165 -2.98 -1.36 19.48
C ASN A 165 -2.61 -2.05 18.16
N TYR A 166 -2.85 -3.36 18.06
CA TYR A 166 -2.72 -4.11 16.82
C TYR A 166 -3.98 -3.99 15.95
N MET A 167 -3.82 -4.11 14.63
CA MET A 167 -4.93 -4.19 13.66
C MET A 167 -4.90 -5.54 12.95
N GLN A 168 -6.06 -6.00 12.51
CA GLN A 168 -6.22 -7.18 11.67
C GLN A 168 -7.13 -6.81 10.50
N PHE A 169 -6.70 -7.13 9.29
CA PHE A 169 -7.43 -6.87 8.06
C PHE A 169 -7.07 -7.93 7.01
N PRO A 170 -7.93 -8.18 6.01
CA PRO A 170 -7.59 -9.06 4.89
C PRO A 170 -6.31 -8.58 4.21
N SER A 171 -5.29 -9.44 4.19
CA SER A 171 -4.01 -9.09 3.59
C SER A 171 -4.15 -8.94 2.08
N PRO A 172 -3.65 -7.85 1.47
CA PRO A 172 -3.37 -7.86 0.04
C PRO A 172 -2.26 -8.88 -0.26
N LEU A 173 -2.23 -9.39 -1.49
CA LEU A 173 -1.20 -10.35 -1.92
C LEU A 173 0.21 -9.73 -1.85
N SER A 174 0.36 -8.43 -2.11
CA SER A 174 1.63 -7.72 -1.97
C SER A 174 2.24 -7.93 -0.57
N THR A 175 1.48 -7.64 0.49
CA THR A 175 1.90 -7.87 1.88
C THR A 175 2.18 -9.34 2.16
N PHE A 176 1.37 -10.25 1.62
CA PHE A 176 1.60 -11.69 1.76
C PHE A 176 2.96 -12.12 1.17
N ILE A 177 3.27 -11.65 -0.04
CA ILE A 177 4.57 -11.89 -0.71
C ILE A 177 5.70 -11.28 0.12
N GLN A 178 5.57 -10.04 0.56
CA GLN A 178 6.58 -9.35 1.38
C GLN A 178 6.89 -10.14 2.66
N VAL A 179 5.87 -10.67 3.36
CA VAL A 179 6.07 -11.51 4.55
C VAL A 179 6.79 -12.82 4.21
N ARG A 180 6.47 -13.46 3.08
CA ARG A 180 7.15 -14.70 2.64
C ARG A 180 8.61 -14.44 2.24
N LEU A 181 8.90 -13.31 1.62
CA LEU A 181 10.27 -12.90 1.25
C LEU A 181 11.09 -12.50 2.49
N ALA A 182 10.46 -11.84 3.48
CA ALA A 182 11.12 -11.47 4.73
C ALA A 182 11.62 -12.69 5.52
N GLN A 183 10.88 -13.80 5.49
CA GLN A 183 11.32 -15.08 6.06
C GLN A 183 12.60 -15.64 5.41
N ARG A 184 12.96 -15.15 4.23
CA ARG A 184 14.18 -15.49 3.48
C ARG A 184 15.25 -14.40 3.54
N GLY A 185 15.03 -13.35 4.33
CA GLY A 185 15.98 -12.25 4.51
C GLY A 185 15.83 -11.09 3.55
N ILE A 186 14.79 -11.05 2.71
CA ILE A 186 14.47 -9.90 1.85
C ILE A 186 13.33 -9.10 2.52
N GLY A 187 13.68 -7.96 3.11
CA GLY A 187 12.71 -7.12 3.83
C GLY A 187 11.66 -6.48 2.92
N GLY A 188 10.57 -6.00 3.52
CA GLY A 188 9.51 -5.31 2.80
C GLY A 188 8.97 -4.09 3.52
N ILE A 189 8.68 -3.06 2.73
CA ILE A 189 8.03 -1.81 3.14
C ILE A 189 6.74 -1.66 2.35
N ALA A 190 5.64 -1.34 3.01
CA ALA A 190 4.37 -0.97 2.40
C ALA A 190 4.10 0.52 2.69
N LEU A 191 3.91 1.30 1.62
CA LEU A 191 3.56 2.71 1.68
C LEU A 191 2.04 2.83 1.51
N LEU A 192 1.40 3.40 2.52
CA LEU A 192 -0.05 3.49 2.62
C LEU A 192 -0.48 4.97 2.55
N GLY A 193 -0.95 5.40 1.39
CA GLY A 193 -1.46 6.75 1.17
C GLY A 193 -2.86 6.89 1.79
N ALA A 194 -3.02 7.81 2.74
CA ALA A 194 -4.31 8.08 3.36
C ALA A 194 -5.20 8.87 2.40
N VAL A 195 -6.19 8.19 1.82
CA VAL A 195 -7.15 8.78 0.88
C VAL A 195 -8.40 9.21 1.63
N PRO A 196 -8.92 10.43 1.45
CA PRO A 196 -10.19 10.83 2.04
C PRO A 196 -11.27 9.78 1.73
N TYR A 197 -12.00 9.28 2.74
CA TYR A 197 -12.93 8.16 2.54
C TYR A 197 -13.97 8.42 1.43
N TYR A 198 -14.36 9.67 1.22
CA TYR A 198 -15.29 10.11 0.18
C TYR A 198 -14.68 10.18 -1.24
N MET A 199 -13.37 9.95 -1.38
CA MET A 199 -12.63 9.88 -2.65
C MET A 199 -12.16 8.44 -2.96
N SER A 200 -12.57 7.44 -2.17
CA SER A 200 -12.04 6.07 -2.28
C SER A 200 -12.37 5.40 -3.62
N ASP A 201 -13.53 5.72 -4.20
CA ASP A 201 -14.04 5.07 -5.42
C ASP A 201 -13.76 5.91 -6.69
N THR A 202 -13.20 7.12 -6.54
CA THR A 202 -12.79 8.00 -7.63
C THR A 202 -11.27 8.01 -7.77
N GLY A 203 -10.72 8.34 -8.94
CA GLY A 203 -9.28 8.55 -9.04
C GLY A 203 -8.84 9.68 -8.09
N TYR A 204 -7.76 9.48 -7.33
CA TYR A 204 -7.21 10.48 -6.42
C TYR A 204 -5.70 10.65 -6.65
N PRO A 205 -5.28 11.44 -7.66
CA PRO A 205 -3.89 11.60 -8.07
C PRO A 205 -2.97 12.11 -6.97
N ALA A 206 -3.50 12.88 -6.01
CA ALA A 206 -2.74 13.40 -4.88
C ALA A 206 -2.10 12.29 -4.04
N ALA A 207 -2.83 11.20 -3.80
CA ALA A 207 -2.30 10.04 -3.09
C ALA A 207 -1.25 9.27 -3.90
N ALA A 208 -1.48 9.11 -5.22
CA ALA A 208 -0.49 8.50 -6.11
C ALA A 208 0.82 9.30 -6.14
N SER A 209 0.75 10.63 -6.22
CA SER A 209 1.90 11.52 -6.15
C SER A 209 2.63 11.40 -4.81
N ALA A 210 1.89 11.41 -3.69
CA ALA A 210 2.48 11.26 -2.36
C ALA A 210 3.19 9.90 -2.19
N LEU A 211 2.60 8.81 -2.72
CA LEU A 211 3.20 7.47 -2.72
C LEU A 211 4.51 7.44 -3.52
N LEU A 212 4.55 7.97 -4.74
CA LEU A 212 5.77 8.04 -5.55
C LEU A 212 6.84 8.93 -4.90
N ARG A 213 6.46 10.09 -4.35
CA ARG A 213 7.41 10.96 -3.62
C ARG A 213 8.01 10.25 -2.40
N SER A 214 7.19 9.49 -1.67
CA SER A 214 7.65 8.72 -0.52
C SER A 214 8.58 7.58 -0.96
N LEU A 215 8.22 6.84 -2.02
CA LEU A 215 9.09 5.82 -2.62
C LEU A 215 10.42 6.41 -3.08
N SER A 216 10.41 7.51 -3.84
CA SER A 216 11.61 8.25 -4.25
C SER A 216 12.52 8.57 -3.09
N LYS A 217 11.95 9.04 -1.97
CA LYS A 217 12.71 9.41 -0.79
C LYS A 217 13.28 8.20 -0.04
N PHE A 218 12.49 7.14 0.13
CA PHE A 218 12.91 5.93 0.83
C PHE A 218 13.96 5.14 0.05
N ALA A 219 13.83 5.11 -1.26
CA ALA A 219 14.63 4.28 -2.14
C ALA A 219 15.75 5.06 -2.88
N ASP A 220 15.85 6.38 -2.67
CA ASP A 220 16.75 7.30 -3.37
C ASP A 220 16.60 7.20 -4.91
N LEU A 221 15.35 7.30 -5.38
CA LEU A 221 14.99 7.16 -6.81
C LEU A 221 14.50 8.48 -7.41
N SER A 222 14.80 8.71 -8.69
CA SER A 222 14.27 9.82 -9.48
C SER A 222 13.02 9.39 -10.26
N LEU A 223 11.84 9.54 -9.65
CA LEU A 223 10.57 9.08 -10.21
C LEU A 223 9.70 10.23 -10.77
N PRO A 224 8.96 9.99 -11.87
CA PRO A 224 8.15 11.03 -12.51
C PRO A 224 6.83 11.25 -11.77
N VAL A 225 6.70 12.38 -11.08
CA VAL A 225 5.48 12.74 -10.32
C VAL A 225 4.65 13.85 -10.96
N GLY A 226 5.19 14.57 -11.96
CA GLY A 226 4.62 15.82 -12.47
C GLY A 226 3.17 15.73 -12.96
N ASP A 227 2.83 14.72 -13.77
CA ASP A 227 1.46 14.59 -14.30
C ASP A 227 0.45 14.27 -13.20
N LEU A 228 0.86 13.53 -12.16
CA LEU A 228 0.01 13.23 -11.01
C LEU A 228 -0.23 14.49 -10.17
N GLU A 229 0.76 15.37 -10.04
CA GLU A 229 0.61 16.65 -9.35
C GLU A 229 -0.29 17.62 -10.12
N GLN A 230 -0.15 17.65 -11.45
CA GLN A 230 -1.04 18.42 -12.29
C GLN A 230 -2.49 17.92 -12.17
N GLY A 231 -2.69 16.60 -12.23
CA GLY A 231 -4.01 15.99 -12.03
C GLY A 231 -4.59 16.31 -10.64
N ALA A 232 -3.77 16.23 -9.59
CA ALA A 232 -4.18 16.57 -8.24
C ALA A 232 -4.65 18.03 -8.11
N ALA A 233 -3.96 18.97 -8.76
CA ALA A 233 -4.34 20.38 -8.77
C ALA A 233 -5.68 20.63 -9.50
N GLN A 234 -5.92 19.91 -10.60
CA GLN A 234 -7.19 20.00 -11.33
C GLN A 234 -8.36 19.43 -10.52
N ASP A 235 -8.16 18.28 -9.88
CA ASP A 235 -9.17 17.65 -9.03
C ASP A 235 -9.49 18.52 -7.81
N GLN A 236 -8.48 19.16 -7.21
CA GLN A 236 -8.67 20.07 -6.09
C GLN A 236 -9.65 21.21 -6.43
N GLU A 237 -9.47 21.85 -7.59
CA GLU A 237 -10.36 22.93 -8.05
C GLU A 237 -11.79 22.43 -8.30
N ALA A 238 -11.94 21.22 -8.83
CA ALA A 238 -13.24 20.63 -9.09
C ALA A 238 -13.97 20.24 -7.79
N ILE A 239 -13.24 19.66 -6.83
CA ILE A 239 -13.80 19.25 -5.53
C ILE A 239 -14.19 20.49 -4.72
N GLU A 240 -13.36 21.54 -4.72
CA GLU A 240 -13.64 22.77 -3.96
C GLU A 240 -14.97 23.42 -4.39
N LYS A 241 -15.25 23.48 -5.69
CA LYS A 241 -16.55 23.96 -6.21
C LYS A 241 -17.73 23.12 -5.72
N LEU A 242 -17.58 21.80 -5.70
CA LEU A 242 -18.62 20.88 -5.22
C LEU A 242 -18.87 21.01 -3.71
N VAL A 243 -17.82 21.33 -2.95
CA VAL A 243 -17.91 21.53 -1.49
C VAL A 243 -18.53 22.89 -1.15
N GLU A 244 -18.17 23.96 -1.89
CA GLU A 244 -18.73 25.31 -1.69
C GLU A 244 -20.26 25.33 -1.88
N ASP A 245 -20.74 24.57 -2.87
CA ASP A 245 -22.17 24.44 -3.15
C ASP A 245 -22.94 23.57 -2.11
N ASN A 246 -22.25 22.96 -1.13
CA ASN A 246 -22.85 22.08 -0.13
C ASN A 246 -22.36 22.35 1.32
N PRO A 247 -23.13 23.13 2.11
CA PRO A 247 -22.77 23.50 3.48
C PRO A 247 -22.54 22.33 4.45
N GLU A 248 -23.23 21.20 4.27
CA GLU A 248 -23.06 20.02 5.13
C GLU A 248 -21.71 19.32 4.88
N ILE A 249 -21.31 19.26 3.61
CA ILE A 249 -20.00 18.72 3.21
C ILE A 249 -18.88 19.64 3.71
N SER A 250 -19.06 20.96 3.57
CA SER A 250 -18.11 21.96 4.07
C SER A 250 -17.84 21.82 5.57
N HIS A 251 -18.89 21.66 6.39
CA HIS A 251 -18.74 21.42 7.83
C HIS A 251 -17.95 20.14 8.13
N THR A 252 -18.21 19.07 7.38
CA THR A 252 -17.51 17.79 7.54
C THR A 252 -16.02 17.92 7.18
N VAL A 253 -15.71 18.61 6.09
CA VAL A 253 -14.33 18.88 5.67
C VAL A 253 -13.60 19.70 6.72
N GLY A 254 -14.22 20.77 7.25
CA GLY A 254 -13.63 21.59 8.31
C GLY A 254 -13.29 20.80 9.58
N ALA A 255 -14.17 19.88 10.00
CA ALA A 255 -13.87 19.01 11.14
C ALA A 255 -12.69 18.06 10.87
N LEU A 256 -12.53 17.57 9.63
CA LEU A 256 -11.38 16.76 9.22
C LEU A 256 -10.08 17.57 9.18
N GLU A 257 -10.15 18.84 8.77
CA GLU A 257 -9.02 19.78 8.82
C GLU A 257 -8.55 20.05 10.24
N GLU A 258 -9.46 20.39 11.15
CA GLU A 258 -9.14 20.59 12.57
C GLU A 258 -8.49 19.34 13.17
N HIS A 259 -9.02 18.15 12.84
CA HIS A 259 -8.44 16.90 13.28
C HIS A 259 -7.02 16.72 12.71
N TYR A 260 -6.84 16.90 11.40
CA TYR A 260 -5.55 16.77 10.73
C TYR A 260 -4.50 17.71 11.32
N ASP A 261 -4.85 18.99 11.49
CA ASP A 261 -3.94 20.04 11.96
C ASP A 261 -3.54 19.84 13.44
N ALA A 262 -4.40 19.21 14.25
CA ALA A 262 -4.06 18.81 15.61
C ALA A 262 -2.99 17.71 15.66
N TRP A 263 -2.92 16.83 14.65
CA TRP A 263 -1.91 15.76 14.56
C TRP A 263 -0.61 16.21 13.88
N SER A 264 -0.71 17.03 12.83
CA SER A 264 0.46 17.48 12.06
C SER A 264 1.42 18.35 12.89
N GLY A 265 0.94 19.01 13.95
CA GLY A 265 1.75 19.73 14.92
C GLY A 265 2.64 18.85 15.83
N GLN A 266 2.50 17.52 15.81
CA GLN A 266 3.25 16.56 16.64
C GLN A 266 4.26 15.70 15.83
N GLY A 267 4.61 16.11 14.60
CA GLY A 267 5.73 15.51 13.86
C GLY A 267 5.54 14.06 13.36
N GLY A 268 4.32 13.53 13.39
CA GLY A 268 4.05 12.13 13.04
C GLY A 268 2.92 11.96 12.03
N ALA A 269 2.98 10.85 11.30
CA ALA A 269 1.87 10.39 10.46
C ALA A 269 0.62 10.15 11.34
N ILE A 270 -0.57 10.52 10.83
CA ILE A 270 -1.86 10.29 11.48
C ILE A 270 -1.98 8.83 11.94
N PRO A 271 -2.26 8.53 13.22
CA PRO A 271 -2.34 7.14 13.64
C PRO A 271 -3.40 6.39 12.82
N LEU A 272 -3.07 5.23 12.21
CA LEU A 272 -4.12 4.39 11.61
C LEU A 272 -5.22 4.02 12.65
N SER A 273 -4.92 4.07 13.94
CA SER A 273 -5.90 3.89 15.01
C SER A 273 -6.82 5.12 15.27
N SER A 274 -6.47 6.32 14.79
CA SER A 274 -7.39 7.48 14.82
C SER A 274 -8.41 7.43 13.68
N LEU A 275 -8.30 6.47 12.74
CA LEU A 275 -9.33 6.11 11.78
C LEU A 275 -10.68 5.70 12.42
N GLY A 276 -10.70 5.45 13.74
CA GLY A 276 -11.92 5.09 14.48
C GLY A 276 -12.09 5.75 15.86
N LYS A 277 -11.33 6.78 16.23
CA LYS A 277 -11.51 7.44 17.54
C LYS A 277 -11.70 8.95 17.42
N ARG A 278 -12.89 9.40 17.88
CA ARG A 278 -13.26 10.79 18.19
C ARG A 278 -12.09 11.54 18.85
N ALA A 279 -11.90 12.78 18.41
CA ALA A 279 -11.45 13.83 19.31
C ALA A 279 -12.45 13.92 20.48
N THR A 280 -12.07 13.48 21.67
CA THR A 280 -12.87 13.70 22.87
C THR A 280 -12.67 15.14 23.33
N ALA A 281 -13.56 16.04 22.90
CA ALA A 281 -13.76 17.31 23.59
C ALA A 281 -14.73 17.07 24.75
N THR A 282 -14.26 17.30 25.97
CA THR A 282 -15.13 17.40 27.14
C THR A 282 -16.00 18.65 27.03
N ALA A 283 -17.30 18.45 27.28
CA ALA A 283 -18.35 19.42 27.62
C ALA A 283 -18.94 20.28 26.48
N ALA A 284 -20.05 19.80 25.90
CA ALA A 284 -21.38 20.39 26.11
C ALA A 284 -22.46 19.46 25.54
N GLU A 285 -23.50 19.25 26.34
CA GLU A 285 -24.67 18.43 26.03
C GLU A 285 -25.56 19.11 24.97
N ASP A 286 -26.35 18.29 24.27
CA ASP A 286 -27.40 18.63 23.31
C ASP A 286 -27.02 19.05 21.88
N ALA A 287 -26.72 18.04 21.04
CA ALA A 287 -27.27 17.97 19.69
C ALA A 287 -27.34 16.51 19.19
N LYS A 288 -28.56 15.99 19.03
CA LYS A 288 -28.83 14.85 18.13
C LYS A 288 -28.39 15.26 16.72
N SER A 289 -27.33 14.66 16.18
CA SER A 289 -27.12 14.37 14.75
C SER A 289 -25.64 14.18 14.45
N ALA A 290 -25.27 12.99 13.99
CA ALA A 290 -24.31 12.69 12.92
C ALA A 290 -23.91 11.23 13.10
N LYS A 291 -24.43 10.37 12.21
CA LYS A 291 -24.09 8.96 12.11
C LYS A 291 -22.57 8.84 11.93
N ASP A 292 -21.92 8.14 12.84
CA ASP A 292 -20.48 8.15 13.09
C ASP A 292 -19.65 7.85 11.83
N ILE A 293 -18.67 8.70 11.50
CA ILE A 293 -17.71 8.48 10.40
C ILE A 293 -16.89 7.20 10.63
N GLY A 294 -16.68 6.81 11.90
CA GLY A 294 -16.12 5.50 12.26
C GLY A 294 -17.02 4.34 11.80
N ASP A 295 -18.34 4.47 11.95
CA ASP A 295 -19.30 3.49 11.42
C ASP A 295 -19.28 3.47 9.89
N VAL A 296 -18.98 4.59 9.24
CA VAL A 296 -18.86 4.67 7.77
C VAL A 296 -17.60 3.97 7.28
N ILE A 297 -16.47 4.11 7.98
CA ILE A 297 -15.21 3.44 7.63
C ILE A 297 -15.29 1.94 7.94
N GLU A 298 -15.82 1.56 9.11
CA GLU A 298 -16.07 0.16 9.44
C GLU A 298 -17.10 -0.44 8.50
N ALA A 299 -18.17 0.28 8.13
CA ALA A 299 -19.12 -0.18 7.12
C ALA A 299 -18.50 -0.29 5.74
N TYR A 300 -17.60 0.62 5.34
CA TYR A 300 -16.89 0.52 4.06
C TYR A 300 -15.95 -0.69 4.03
N LEU A 301 -15.11 -0.87 5.05
CA LEU A 301 -14.24 -2.03 5.16
C LEU A 301 -15.05 -3.34 5.25
N ALA A 302 -16.18 -3.34 5.98
CA ALA A 302 -17.10 -4.47 6.04
C ALA A 302 -17.87 -4.68 4.72
N GLN A 303 -18.12 -3.64 3.91
CA GLN A 303 -18.79 -3.72 2.61
C GLN A 303 -17.86 -4.22 1.52
N VAL A 304 -16.59 -3.80 1.52
CA VAL A 304 -15.52 -4.39 0.68
C VAL A 304 -15.34 -5.87 1.03
N THR A 305 -15.46 -6.22 2.30
CA THR A 305 -15.46 -7.61 2.79
C THR A 305 -16.72 -8.38 2.33
N ARG A 306 -17.92 -7.80 2.46
CA ARG A 306 -19.19 -8.39 2.00
C ARG A 306 -19.30 -8.58 0.48
N ALA A 307 -18.62 -7.74 -0.30
CA ALA A 307 -18.54 -7.92 -1.76
C ALA A 307 -17.73 -9.17 -2.14
N LYS A 308 -16.97 -9.76 -1.20
CA LYS A 308 -16.23 -11.02 -1.36
C LYS A 308 -16.79 -12.18 -0.53
N ASP A 309 -17.51 -11.90 0.56
CA ASP A 309 -18.05 -12.91 1.48
C ASP A 309 -19.51 -13.28 1.20
N VAL A 310 -19.73 -14.08 0.15
CA VAL A 310 -20.79 -15.10 0.16
C VAL A 310 -20.13 -16.44 0.50
N ALA A 311 -19.46 -16.54 1.66
CA ALA A 311 -19.06 -17.81 2.27
C ALA A 311 -18.54 -17.63 3.71
N VAL A 312 -19.42 -17.93 4.69
CA VAL A 312 -19.13 -18.52 6.01
C VAL A 312 -18.55 -17.63 7.14
N GLY A 313 -19.43 -17.23 8.07
CA GLY A 313 -19.49 -17.79 9.44
C GLY A 313 -18.59 -17.21 10.55
N GLU A 314 -19.24 -16.48 11.49
CA GLU A 314 -18.76 -15.71 12.64
C GLU A 314 -17.94 -16.40 13.77
N GLY A 315 -17.20 -15.58 14.56
CA GLY A 315 -16.91 -15.83 15.98
C GLY A 315 -15.79 -14.97 16.63
N ALA A 316 -16.14 -14.02 17.52
CA ALA A 316 -15.26 -13.25 18.44
C ALA A 316 -14.99 -14.04 19.77
N PRO A 317 -14.21 -13.60 20.83
CA PRO A 317 -14.02 -12.22 21.36
C PRO A 317 -12.69 -11.80 22.10
N HIS A 318 -12.58 -10.47 22.31
CA HIS A 318 -12.00 -9.58 23.36
C HIS A 318 -10.72 -9.83 24.23
N ALA A 319 -9.80 -8.84 24.12
CA ALA A 319 -9.23 -7.86 25.10
C ALA A 319 -8.21 -8.24 26.22
N ARG A 320 -7.12 -7.45 26.34
CA ARG A 320 -6.55 -6.87 27.59
C ARG A 320 -5.32 -5.93 27.40
N GLY A 321 -5.44 -4.69 27.91
CA GLY A 321 -4.46 -3.95 28.75
C GLY A 321 -3.14 -3.43 28.16
N ALA A 322 -3.04 -2.10 27.96
CA ALA A 322 -1.80 -1.37 27.67
C ALA A 322 -1.13 -0.80 28.94
N ALA A 323 0.20 -0.70 28.93
CA ALA A 323 1.00 0.05 29.90
C ALA A 323 1.92 1.02 29.13
N ALA A 324 1.89 2.30 29.52
CA ALA A 324 2.61 3.39 28.86
C ALA A 324 4.06 3.52 29.36
N ALA A 325 4.98 3.87 28.46
CA ALA A 325 6.29 4.40 28.81
C ALA A 325 6.63 5.56 27.88
N SER A 326 6.97 6.71 28.48
CA SER A 326 7.39 7.94 27.82
C SER A 326 8.81 7.84 27.29
N ALA A 327 9.06 8.33 26.07
CA ALA A 327 10.41 8.65 25.63
C ALA A 327 10.40 9.99 24.87
N THR A 328 11.40 10.81 25.21
CA THR A 328 11.71 12.17 24.78
C THR A 328 12.14 12.26 23.32
N GLU A 329 11.65 13.30 22.65
CA GLU A 329 11.88 13.65 21.25
C GLU A 329 13.28 14.26 21.01
N GLU A 330 13.95 13.78 19.96
CA GLU A 330 14.99 14.53 19.25
C GLU A 330 14.64 14.42 17.75
N SER A 331 14.48 15.58 17.11
CA SER A 331 14.06 15.71 15.71
C SER A 331 15.10 15.09 14.77
N ALA A 332 14.82 13.88 14.26
CA ALA A 332 15.72 13.15 13.38
C ALA A 332 15.46 13.42 11.89
N ARG A 333 16.54 13.43 11.13
CA ARG A 333 16.57 13.49 9.66
C ARG A 333 15.83 12.27 9.09
N PRO A 334 15.10 12.40 7.97
CA PRO A 334 14.47 11.23 7.36
C PRO A 334 15.50 10.23 6.83
N ASP A 335 15.27 8.94 7.08
CA ASP A 335 16.13 7.82 6.68
C ASP A 335 16.15 7.58 5.16
N THR A 336 17.34 7.30 4.62
CA THR A 336 17.56 6.89 3.22
C THR A 336 17.61 5.36 3.05
N LEU A 337 17.60 4.85 1.81
CA LEU A 337 17.73 3.41 1.52
C LEU A 337 19.01 2.82 2.12
N GLU A 338 20.12 3.55 2.03
CA GLU A 338 21.39 3.12 2.59
C GLU A 338 21.31 2.99 4.11
N ASP A 339 20.63 3.91 4.80
CA ASP A 339 20.41 3.84 6.25
C ASP A 339 19.53 2.63 6.63
N VAL A 340 18.51 2.35 5.83
CA VAL A 340 17.62 1.19 5.99
C VAL A 340 18.42 -0.11 5.83
N LEU A 341 19.19 -0.25 4.76
CA LEU A 341 19.97 -1.46 4.48
C LEU A 341 21.14 -1.63 5.47
N ALA A 342 21.80 -0.56 5.89
CA ALA A 342 22.84 -0.60 6.90
C ALA A 342 22.31 -1.13 8.25
N ARG A 343 21.09 -0.74 8.66
CA ARG A 343 20.44 -1.28 9.87
C ARG A 343 20.13 -2.77 9.76
N VAL A 344 19.66 -3.23 8.59
CA VAL A 344 19.41 -4.65 8.32
C VAL A 344 20.72 -5.45 8.42
N GLU A 345 21.80 -4.93 7.83
CA GLU A 345 23.11 -5.58 7.89
C GLU A 345 23.70 -5.60 9.31
N ALA A 346 23.64 -4.49 10.05
CA ALA A 346 24.13 -4.41 11.44
C ALA A 346 23.40 -5.42 12.34
N ARG A 347 22.09 -5.62 12.12
CA ARG A 347 21.32 -6.64 12.83
C ARG A 347 21.69 -8.06 12.40
N ARG A 348 21.90 -8.31 11.10
CA ARG A 348 22.38 -9.61 10.59
C ARG A 348 23.74 -9.97 11.18
N ARG A 349 24.57 -8.97 11.51
CA ARG A 349 25.86 -9.14 12.20
C ARG A 349 25.74 -9.25 13.73
N GLY A 350 24.55 -9.06 14.30
CA GLY A 350 24.29 -9.17 15.74
C GLY A 350 24.74 -7.95 16.56
N GLU A 351 24.93 -6.80 15.92
CA GLU A 351 25.55 -5.61 16.53
C GLU A 351 24.55 -4.72 17.29
N ASN A 352 23.24 -4.92 17.11
CA ASN A 352 22.19 -4.28 17.93
C ASN A 352 21.72 -5.20 19.06
N GLY A 353 22.41 -5.09 20.20
CA GLY A 353 22.09 -5.80 21.44
C GLY A 353 20.83 -5.28 22.11
N GLY A 354 19.77 -6.10 22.10
CA GLY A 354 18.53 -5.88 22.83
C GLY A 354 17.90 -7.19 23.30
N GLY A 355 18.49 -7.79 24.36
CA GLY A 355 17.83 -8.73 25.28
C GLY A 355 17.15 -9.98 24.70
N THR A 356 17.91 -11.08 24.60
CA THR A 356 17.39 -12.45 24.50
C THR A 356 16.40 -12.74 25.63
N ARG A 357 15.11 -12.94 25.30
CA ARG A 357 14.13 -13.52 26.22
C ARG A 357 13.70 -14.88 25.68
N ALA A 358 14.28 -15.92 26.26
CA ALA A 358 14.03 -17.31 25.92
C ALA A 358 12.53 -17.69 26.06
N PRO A 359 12.00 -18.60 25.22
CA PRO A 359 10.62 -19.06 25.33
C PRO A 359 10.49 -19.97 26.56
N ARG A 360 9.63 -19.57 27.51
CA ARG A 360 9.16 -20.48 28.57
C ARG A 360 8.02 -21.31 28.00
N HIS A 361 8.31 -22.55 27.63
CA HIS A 361 7.29 -23.59 27.53
C HIS A 361 6.55 -23.72 28.86
N ARG A 362 5.23 -23.90 28.81
CA ARG A 362 4.48 -24.44 29.94
C ARG A 362 3.60 -25.58 29.44
N ALA A 363 3.73 -26.69 30.15
CA ALA A 363 2.91 -27.90 30.08
C ALA A 363 1.47 -27.65 30.52
#